data_AF-A5ZQF4-F1
#
_entry.id   AF-A5ZQF4-F1
#
_cell.length_a   1.000
_cell.length_b   1.000
_cell.length_c   1.000
_cell.angle_alpha   90.00
_cell.angle_beta   90.00
_cell.angle_gamma   90.00
#
_symmetry.space_group_name_H-M   'P 1'
#
loop_
_entity.id
_entity.type
_entity.pdbx_description
1 polymer ?
#
loop_
_entity_poly.entity_id
_entity_poly.type
_entity_poly.pdbx_seq_one_letter_code
_entity_poly.pdbx_strand_id
1 'polypeptide(L)'
;MEKFAANEIQVLVSTTVVEVGVNVPNATVMMVENAERFGLAQLHQLRGRVGRGEYQSYCIFIQGSDEETTSKRLDILNKSNDGFYIAGEDLKLRGPGDLFGIRQSGDMEFRIGDIYNDSAILKSASEAAAEILSLDPDLSLEQHRALKHYLLKRQENASDGLGL
;
A
#
# COMPACT_ATOMS: atom_id res chain seq x y z
N MET A 1 -4.11 -29.24 -2.11
CA MET A 1 -4.46 -28.16 -3.06
C MET A 1 -4.95 -28.72 -4.39
N GLU A 2 -4.26 -29.66 -5.02
CA GLU A 2 -4.70 -30.26 -6.30
C GLU A 2 -6.13 -30.79 -6.28
N LYS A 3 -6.52 -31.54 -5.23
CA LYS A 3 -7.90 -32.03 -5.05
C LYS A 3 -8.95 -30.91 -4.93
N PHE A 4 -8.60 -29.77 -4.36
CA PHE A 4 -9.48 -28.60 -4.29
C PHE A 4 -9.59 -27.93 -5.67
N ALA A 5 -8.47 -27.79 -6.39
CA ALA A 5 -8.47 -27.28 -7.76
C ALA A 5 -9.23 -28.20 -8.74
N ALA A 6 -9.15 -29.51 -8.54
CA ALA A 6 -9.86 -30.55 -9.30
C ALA A 6 -11.34 -30.71 -8.89
N ASN A 7 -11.84 -29.87 -7.97
CA ASN A 7 -13.23 -29.91 -7.48
C ASN A 7 -13.62 -31.20 -6.73
N GLU A 8 -12.64 -32.02 -6.31
CA GLU A 8 -12.87 -33.19 -5.45
C GLU A 8 -13.14 -32.77 -3.99
N ILE A 9 -12.54 -31.65 -3.58
CA ILE A 9 -12.79 -31.00 -2.29
C ILE A 9 -13.54 -29.70 -2.58
N GLN A 10 -14.67 -29.51 -1.92
CA GLN A 10 -15.52 -28.32 -2.08
C GLN A 10 -15.15 -27.18 -1.11
N VAL A 11 -14.55 -27.51 0.05
CA VAL A 11 -14.20 -26.53 1.09
C VAL A 11 -12.77 -26.74 1.56
N LEU A 12 -11.98 -25.67 1.50
CA LEU A 12 -10.61 -25.63 1.97
C LEU A 12 -10.52 -24.70 3.18
N VAL A 13 -10.10 -25.25 4.33
CA VAL A 13 -9.78 -24.46 5.53
C VAL A 13 -8.27 -24.36 5.65
N SER A 14 -7.75 -23.15 5.82
CA SER A 14 -6.32 -22.91 5.92
C SER A 14 -6.02 -21.66 6.75
N THR A 15 -4.78 -21.55 7.21
CA THR A 15 -4.24 -20.31 7.79
C THR A 15 -3.82 -19.36 6.68
N THR A 16 -3.35 -18.17 7.04
CA THR A 16 -2.89 -17.16 6.07
C THR A 16 -1.70 -17.59 5.23
N VAL A 17 -1.02 -18.67 5.63
CA VAL A 17 -0.03 -19.40 4.85
C VAL A 17 -0.69 -20.24 3.74
N VAL A 18 -1.77 -19.75 3.14
CA VAL A 18 -2.00 -19.97 1.71
C VAL A 18 -1.07 -18.99 0.98
N GLU A 19 0.22 -19.02 1.26
CA GLU A 19 1.18 -18.09 0.68
C GLU A 19 1.51 -18.60 -0.72
N VAL A 20 1.16 -17.79 -1.73
CA VAL A 20 1.64 -17.84 -3.11
C VAL A 20 1.07 -18.95 -4.02
N GLY A 21 0.24 -18.54 -4.98
CA GLY A 21 0.21 -19.18 -6.30
C GLY A 21 -1.00 -20.02 -6.69
N VAL A 22 -1.88 -20.41 -5.75
CA VAL A 22 -3.04 -21.25 -6.11
C VAL A 22 -4.27 -20.38 -6.38
N ASN A 23 -4.33 -19.85 -7.61
CA ASN A 23 -5.56 -19.29 -8.17
C ASN A 23 -6.46 -20.44 -8.62
N VAL A 24 -7.58 -20.65 -7.92
CA VAL A 24 -8.60 -21.63 -8.32
C VAL A 24 -9.78 -20.86 -8.90
N PRO A 25 -9.96 -20.82 -10.23
CA PRO A 25 -11.04 -20.06 -10.87
C PRO A 25 -12.44 -20.49 -10.41
N ASN A 26 -12.58 -21.74 -9.97
CA ASN A 26 -13.83 -22.32 -9.46
C ASN A 26 -14.15 -21.88 -8.02
N ALA A 27 -13.21 -21.26 -7.30
CA ALA A 27 -13.49 -20.74 -5.96
C ALA A 27 -14.29 -19.44 -6.08
N THR A 28 -15.58 -19.50 -5.79
CA THR A 28 -16.51 -18.36 -5.86
C THR A 28 -16.73 -17.70 -4.51
N VAL A 29 -16.38 -18.34 -3.41
CA VAL A 29 -16.55 -17.80 -2.05
C VAL A 29 -15.23 -17.87 -1.29
N MET A 30 -14.83 -16.74 -0.71
CA MET A 30 -13.76 -16.66 0.28
C MET A 30 -14.33 -16.13 1.60
N MET A 31 -13.97 -16.78 2.71
CA MET A 31 -14.31 -16.34 4.06
C MET A 31 -13.04 -16.16 4.87
N VAL A 32 -12.87 -14.99 5.47
CA VAL A 32 -11.74 -14.68 6.36
C VAL A 32 -12.30 -14.48 7.76
N GLU A 33 -12.01 -15.42 8.65
CA GLU A 33 -12.32 -15.30 10.07
C GLU A 33 -11.31 -14.41 10.79
N ASN A 34 -11.78 -13.72 11.83
CA ASN A 34 -11.00 -12.74 12.61
C ASN A 34 -10.30 -11.72 11.69
N ALA A 35 -11.07 -11.18 10.74
CA ALA A 35 -10.57 -10.25 9.72
C ALA A 35 -9.88 -9.02 10.32
N GLU A 36 -10.27 -8.64 11.54
CA GLU A 36 -9.66 -7.54 12.29
C GLU A 36 -8.17 -7.73 12.61
N ARG A 37 -7.65 -8.96 12.54
CA ARG A 37 -6.22 -9.21 12.80
C ARG A 37 -5.33 -8.87 11.61
N PHE A 38 -5.92 -8.59 10.45
CA PHE A 38 -5.20 -8.30 9.21
C PHE A 38 -5.16 -6.81 8.92
N GLY A 39 -4.12 -6.34 8.24
CA GLY A 39 -4.10 -5.00 7.63
C GLY A 39 -5.05 -4.92 6.44
N LEU A 40 -5.55 -3.73 6.09
CA LEU A 40 -6.48 -3.58 4.95
C LEU A 40 -5.85 -4.01 3.63
N ALA A 41 -4.55 -3.73 3.44
CA ALA A 41 -3.81 -4.16 2.25
C ALA A 41 -3.76 -5.71 2.14
N GLN A 42 -3.61 -6.41 3.26
CA GLN A 42 -3.61 -7.89 3.28
C GLN A 42 -5.00 -8.44 2.95
N LEU A 43 -6.05 -7.87 3.54
CA LEU A 43 -7.44 -8.27 3.24
C LEU A 43 -7.80 -8.00 1.77
N HIS A 44 -7.33 -6.88 1.22
CA HIS A 44 -7.48 -6.56 -0.20
C HIS A 44 -6.78 -7.60 -1.10
N GLN A 45 -5.56 -8.00 -0.75
CA GLN A 45 -4.85 -9.06 -1.48
C GLN A 45 -5.56 -10.41 -1.39
N LEU A 46 -6.08 -10.78 -0.20
CA LEU A 46 -6.87 -12.01 -0.02
C LEU A 46 -8.14 -11.96 -0.88
N ARG A 47 -8.90 -10.87 -0.84
CA ARG A 47 -10.07 -10.64 -1.70
C ARG A 47 -9.73 -10.81 -3.19
N GLY A 48 -8.57 -10.35 -3.63
CA GLY A 48 -8.11 -10.48 -5.02
C GLY A 48 -7.84 -11.92 -5.49
N ARG A 49 -7.98 -12.92 -4.61
CA ARG A 49 -7.83 -14.35 -4.93
C ARG A 49 -9.15 -15.04 -5.28
N VAL A 50 -10.28 -14.38 -5.05
CA VAL A 50 -11.62 -14.84 -5.47
C VAL A 50 -12.14 -13.95 -6.60
N GLY A 51 -13.07 -14.42 -7.43
CA GLY A 51 -13.66 -13.58 -8.50
C GLY A 51 -12.82 -13.46 -9.77
N ARG A 52 -12.01 -14.49 -10.08
CA ARG A 52 -11.22 -14.56 -11.33
C ARG A 52 -11.84 -15.43 -12.42
N GLY A 53 -12.99 -16.06 -12.14
CA GLY A 53 -13.79 -16.79 -13.10
C GLY A 53 -14.99 -15.97 -13.60
N GLU A 54 -15.86 -16.58 -14.40
CA GLU A 54 -17.07 -15.95 -14.94
C GLU A 54 -18.22 -15.90 -13.92
N TYR A 55 -18.09 -16.61 -12.81
CA TYR A 55 -19.13 -16.71 -11.79
C TYR A 55 -19.04 -15.57 -10.78
N GLN A 56 -20.23 -15.05 -10.41
CA GLN A 56 -20.36 -14.09 -9.33
C GLN A 56 -19.70 -14.64 -8.06
N SER A 57 -18.83 -13.83 -7.47
CA SER A 57 -18.01 -14.24 -6.34
C SER A 57 -18.23 -13.34 -5.13
N TYR A 58 -18.02 -13.92 -3.95
CA TYR A 58 -18.22 -13.25 -2.67
C TYR A 58 -16.98 -13.39 -1.81
N CYS A 59 -16.60 -12.30 -1.15
CA CYS A 59 -15.57 -12.29 -0.12
C CYS A 59 -16.21 -11.80 1.18
N ILE A 60 -16.17 -12.64 2.22
CA ILE A 60 -16.84 -12.42 3.50
C ILE A 60 -15.77 -12.21 4.56
N PHE A 61 -15.81 -11.06 5.23
CA PHE A 61 -14.94 -10.75 6.36
C PHE A 61 -15.75 -10.90 7.65
N ILE A 62 -15.33 -11.82 8.52
CA ILE A 62 -15.95 -12.04 9.82
C ILE A 62 -15.03 -11.43 10.88
N GLN A 63 -15.58 -10.52 11.69
CA GLN A 63 -14.88 -9.98 12.85
C GLN A 63 -15.17 -10.82 14.09
N GLY A 64 -14.15 -11.10 14.90
CA GLY A 64 -14.27 -11.89 16.14
C GLY A 64 -14.65 -11.07 17.38
N SER A 65 -14.55 -9.74 17.31
CA SER A 65 -14.86 -8.82 18.41
C SER A 65 -15.88 -7.75 17.99
N ASP A 66 -16.72 -7.31 18.93
CA ASP A 66 -17.72 -6.25 18.71
C ASP A 66 -17.15 -4.83 18.84
N GLU A 67 -15.84 -4.65 18.66
CA GLU A 67 -15.22 -3.32 18.76
C GLU A 67 -15.62 -2.42 17.57
N GLU A 68 -16.24 -1.29 17.88
CA GLU A 68 -16.80 -0.37 16.88
C GLU A 68 -15.73 0.26 15.96
N THR A 69 -14.53 0.47 16.46
CA THR A 69 -13.37 0.97 15.69
C THR A 69 -12.91 -0.02 14.62
N THR A 70 -12.94 -1.31 14.96
CA THR A 70 -12.59 -2.41 14.07
C THR A 70 -13.59 -2.54 12.92
N SER A 71 -14.87 -2.35 13.20
CA SER A 71 -15.95 -2.36 12.21
C SER A 71 -15.78 -1.25 11.16
N LYS A 72 -15.44 -0.01 11.58
CA LYS A 72 -15.20 1.12 10.66
C LYS A 72 -14.05 0.86 9.69
N ARG A 73 -13.01 0.15 10.13
CA ARG A 73 -11.89 -0.20 9.28
C ARG A 73 -12.29 -1.21 8.21
N LEU A 74 -12.97 -2.30 8.58
CA LEU A 74 -13.41 -3.30 7.62
C LEU A 74 -14.39 -2.73 6.59
N ASP A 75 -15.21 -1.74 6.98
CA ASP A 75 -16.15 -1.05 6.09
C ASP A 75 -15.46 -0.32 4.91
N ILE A 76 -14.19 0.07 5.05
CA ILE A 76 -13.42 0.66 3.94
C ILE A 76 -13.33 -0.30 2.75
N LEU A 77 -13.22 -1.62 3.00
CA LEU A 77 -13.14 -2.63 1.94
C LEU A 77 -14.47 -2.77 1.18
N ASN A 78 -15.59 -2.36 1.77
CA ASN A 78 -16.90 -2.35 1.10
C ASN A 78 -17.08 -1.11 0.22
N LYS A 79 -16.35 -0.03 0.49
CA LYS A 79 -16.50 1.25 -0.23
C LYS A 79 -15.77 1.28 -1.56
N SER A 80 -14.69 0.52 -1.72
CA SER A 80 -13.89 0.56 -2.94
C SER A 80 -13.17 -0.75 -3.23
N ASN A 81 -12.96 -0.98 -4.53
CA ASN A 81 -12.08 -2.02 -5.04
C ASN A 81 -10.71 -1.52 -5.46
N ASP A 82 -10.47 -0.21 -5.43
CA ASP A 82 -9.19 0.38 -5.82
C ASP A 82 -8.13 0.19 -4.71
N GLY A 83 -7.03 -0.47 -5.06
CA GLY A 83 -5.91 -0.72 -4.16
C GLY A 83 -5.23 0.56 -3.68
N PHE A 84 -5.21 1.64 -4.48
CA PHE A 84 -4.65 2.93 -4.07
C PHE A 84 -5.51 3.59 -2.99
N TYR A 85 -6.83 3.59 -3.17
CA TYR A 85 -7.77 4.10 -2.18
C TYR A 85 -7.62 3.34 -0.86
N ILE A 86 -7.61 2.00 -0.91
CA ILE A 86 -7.50 1.16 0.29
C ILE A 86 -6.16 1.37 1.00
N ALA A 87 -5.06 1.48 0.25
CA ALA A 87 -3.75 1.76 0.82
C ALA A 87 -3.73 3.12 1.52
N GLY A 88 -4.34 4.16 0.92
CA GLY A 88 -4.45 5.48 1.53
C GLY A 88 -5.27 5.48 2.82
N GLU A 89 -6.37 4.73 2.87
CA GLU A 89 -7.19 4.62 4.09
C GLU A 89 -6.53 3.77 5.19
N ASP A 90 -5.81 2.68 4.84
CA ASP A 90 -5.00 1.92 5.82
C ASP A 90 -3.95 2.82 6.47
N LEU A 91 -3.38 3.72 5.68
CA LEU A 91 -2.39 4.69 6.12
C LEU A 91 -2.96 5.67 7.13
N LYS A 92 -4.09 6.30 6.79
CA LYS A 92 -4.79 7.25 7.68
C LYS A 92 -5.13 6.60 9.02
N LEU A 93 -5.54 5.34 9.01
CA LEU A 93 -5.89 4.60 10.22
C LEU A 93 -4.66 4.22 11.07
N ARG A 94 -3.51 3.90 10.45
CA ARG A 94 -2.25 3.63 11.16
C ARG A 94 -1.59 4.89 11.71
N GLY A 95 -1.85 6.04 11.09
CA GLY A 95 -1.24 7.31 11.45
C GLY A 95 0.22 7.44 10.99
N PRO A 96 0.84 8.62 11.18
CA PRO A 96 2.13 8.98 10.58
C PRO A 96 3.36 8.20 11.12
N GLY A 97 3.22 7.45 12.22
CA GLY A 97 4.35 6.78 12.87
C GLY A 97 4.81 5.47 12.22
N ASP A 98 3.94 4.78 11.47
CA ASP A 98 4.20 3.41 10.98
C ASP A 98 4.77 3.38 9.55
N LEU A 99 4.56 4.45 8.77
CA LEU A 99 4.98 4.58 7.36
C LEU A 99 6.48 4.56 7.15
N PHE A 100 7.22 5.14 8.08
CA PHE A 100 8.66 5.34 7.96
C PHE A 100 9.48 4.32 8.73
N GLY A 101 8.87 3.37 9.43
CA GLY A 101 9.61 2.50 10.33
C GLY A 101 10.53 3.33 11.22
N ILE A 102 9.96 4.27 12.01
CA ILE A 102 10.69 5.16 12.95
C ILE A 102 11.23 4.36 14.15
N ARG A 103 11.82 3.20 13.86
CA ARG A 103 12.76 2.43 14.65
C ARG A 103 14.04 2.07 13.87
N GLN A 104 14.19 2.43 12.59
CA GLN A 104 15.48 2.31 11.90
C GLN A 104 15.97 3.65 11.36
N SER A 105 16.73 4.31 12.24
CA SER A 105 18.00 5.01 11.94
C SER A 105 18.15 5.68 10.58
N GLY A 106 17.93 7.00 10.56
CA GLY A 106 18.46 7.89 9.52
C GLY A 106 17.49 9.02 9.21
N ASP A 107 17.77 10.21 9.71
CA ASP A 107 16.92 11.40 9.65
C ASP A 107 16.27 11.65 8.29
N MET A 108 14.96 11.40 8.22
CA MET A 108 14.06 12.15 7.34
C MET A 108 13.23 13.09 8.21
N GLU A 109 13.83 14.20 8.63
CA GLU A 109 13.07 15.33 9.14
C GLU A 109 12.26 15.94 7.98
N PHE A 110 11.04 15.45 7.76
CA PHE A 110 10.01 16.27 7.14
C PHE A 110 9.72 17.43 8.10
N ARG A 111 10.48 18.53 7.98
CA ARG A 111 10.35 19.65 8.92
C ARG A 111 8.97 20.33 8.84
N ILE A 112 8.26 20.27 7.70
CA ILE A 112 7.03 21.06 7.47
C ILE A 112 6.14 20.42 6.37
N GLY A 113 5.64 19.20 6.55
CA GLY A 113 4.69 18.63 5.58
C GLY A 113 3.81 17.56 6.19
N ASP A 114 2.50 17.79 6.18
CA ASP A 114 1.53 16.76 6.53
C ASP A 114 1.23 15.96 5.26
N ILE A 115 1.80 14.77 5.17
CA ILE A 115 1.70 13.89 3.99
C ILE A 115 0.25 13.66 3.56
N TYR A 116 -0.73 13.78 4.47
CA TYR A 116 -2.14 13.62 4.15
C TYR A 116 -2.73 14.87 3.50
N ASN A 117 -2.55 16.03 4.14
CA ASN A 117 -3.05 17.31 3.62
C ASN A 117 -2.29 17.75 2.36
N ASP A 118 -1.01 17.40 2.28
CA ASP A 118 -0.11 17.81 1.22
C ASP A 118 0.07 16.70 0.17
N SER A 119 -0.69 15.61 0.22
CA SER A 119 -0.61 14.48 -0.73
C SER A 119 -0.73 14.93 -2.18
N ALA A 120 -1.61 15.88 -2.48
CA ALA A 120 -1.75 16.47 -3.81
C ALA A 120 -0.51 17.26 -4.23
N ILE A 121 0.14 17.96 -3.30
CA ILE A 121 1.37 18.72 -3.52
C ILE A 121 2.54 17.76 -3.76
N LEU A 122 2.65 16.69 -2.95
CA LEU A 122 3.67 15.66 -3.11
C LEU A 122 3.52 14.93 -4.45
N LYS A 123 2.29 14.62 -4.87
CA LYS A 123 2.02 14.04 -6.19
C LYS A 123 2.43 14.99 -7.32
N SER A 124 2.02 16.26 -7.23
CA SER A 124 2.37 17.28 -8.24
C SER A 124 3.88 17.50 -8.32
N ALA A 125 4.58 17.49 -7.18
CA ALA A 125 6.04 17.59 -7.14
C ALA A 125 6.73 16.38 -7.79
N SER A 126 6.21 15.17 -7.55
CA SER A 126 6.71 13.94 -8.18
C SER A 126 6.52 13.94 -9.70
N GLU A 127 5.33 14.34 -10.17
CA GLU A 127 5.03 14.47 -11.60
C GLU A 127 5.93 15.51 -12.27
N ALA A 128 6.08 16.69 -11.65
CA ALA A 128 6.99 17.73 -12.15
C ALA A 128 8.45 17.26 -12.20
N ALA A 129 8.91 16.51 -11.19
CA ALA A 129 10.26 15.93 -11.20
C ALA A 129 10.44 14.92 -12.34
N ALA A 130 9.44 14.06 -12.58
CA ALA A 130 9.48 13.09 -13.68
C ALA A 130 9.50 13.79 -15.06
N GLU A 131 8.72 14.85 -15.24
CA GLU A 131 8.72 15.66 -16.46
C GLU A 131 10.07 16.32 -16.71
N ILE A 132 10.65 16.93 -15.68
CA ILE A 132 11.98 17.55 -15.76
C ILE A 132 13.04 16.50 -16.13
N LEU A 133 13.03 15.34 -15.48
CA LEU A 133 14.00 14.27 -15.74
C LEU A 133 13.83 13.65 -17.13
N SER A 134 12.60 13.59 -17.65
CA SER A 134 12.33 13.12 -19.01
C SER A 134 12.90 14.09 -20.07
N LEU A 135 12.79 15.40 -19.81
CA LEU A 135 13.27 16.43 -20.72
C LEU A 135 14.78 16.67 -20.63
N ASP A 136 15.33 16.66 -19.42
CA ASP A 136 16.71 17.06 -19.12
C ASP A 136 17.27 16.24 -17.94
N PRO A 137 17.64 14.97 -18.18
CA PRO A 137 18.12 14.05 -17.14
C PRO A 137 19.32 14.59 -16.35
N ASP A 138 20.21 15.33 -17.02
CA ASP A 138 21.46 15.86 -16.45
C ASP A 138 21.32 17.28 -15.88
N LEU A 139 20.09 17.83 -15.88
CA LEU A 139 19.77 19.21 -15.48
C LEU A 139 20.70 20.23 -16.16
N SER A 140 20.97 20.02 -17.44
CA SER A 140 21.93 20.76 -18.27
C SER A 140 21.32 22.01 -18.92
N LEU A 141 19.99 22.07 -19.04
CA LEU A 141 19.29 23.21 -19.62
C LEU A 141 19.40 24.45 -18.73
N GLU A 142 19.44 25.61 -19.37
CA GLU A 142 19.58 26.90 -18.70
C GLU A 142 18.51 27.11 -17.61
N GLN A 143 17.28 26.73 -17.91
CA GLN A 143 16.12 26.84 -17.02
C GLN A 143 16.22 25.96 -15.76
N HIS A 144 17.02 24.88 -15.77
CA HIS A 144 17.20 23.97 -14.64
C HIS A 144 18.49 24.21 -13.85
N ARG A 145 19.33 25.18 -14.26
CA ARG A 145 20.62 25.46 -13.61
C ARG A 145 20.49 25.76 -12.11
N ALA A 146 19.44 26.51 -11.72
CA ALA A 146 19.19 26.83 -10.32
C ALA A 146 18.84 25.60 -9.48
N LEU A 147 18.02 24.69 -10.03
CA LEU A 147 17.66 23.42 -9.40
C LEU A 147 18.90 22.53 -9.24
N LYS A 148 19.73 22.40 -10.29
CA LYS A 148 21.00 21.66 -10.22
C LYS A 148 21.91 22.18 -9.13
N HIS A 149 22.09 23.50 -9.05
CA HIS A 149 22.93 24.12 -8.03
C HIS A 149 22.39 23.88 -6.61
N TYR A 150 21.07 23.97 -6.42
CA TYR A 150 20.43 23.67 -5.13
C TYR A 150 20.64 22.21 -4.71
N LEU A 151 20.48 21.25 -5.62
CA LEU A 151 20.66 19.82 -5.34
C LEU A 151 22.11 19.47 -5.01
N LEU A 152 23.08 20.02 -5.74
CA LEU A 152 24.51 19.82 -5.46
C LEU A 152 24.89 20.34 -4.06
N LYS A 153 24.45 21.56 -3.73
CA LYS A 153 24.68 22.14 -2.40
C LYS A 153 24.04 21.31 -1.28
N ARG A 154 22.88 20.70 -1.54
CA ARG A 154 22.21 19.82 -0.57
C ARG A 154 22.95 18.48 -0.41
N GLN A 155 23.52 17.92 -1.48
CA GLN A 155 24.37 16.72 -1.40
C GLN A 155 25.63 16.98 -0.57
N GLU A 156 26.30 18.12 -0.78
CA GLU A 156 27.48 18.52 0.01
C GLU A 156 27.15 18.64 1.51
N ASN A 157 26.04 19.30 1.84
CA ASN A 157 25.59 19.42 3.23
C ASN A 157 25.16 18.08 3.85
N ALA A 158 24.69 17.12 3.04
CA ALA A 158 24.34 15.79 3.51
C ALA A 158 25.57 14.91 3.75
N SER A 159 26.64 15.09 2.96
CA SER A 159 27.93 14.42 3.20
C SER A 159 28.66 14.96 4.44
N ASP A 160 28.53 16.24 4.77
CA ASP A 160 29.11 16.82 6.00
C ASP A 160 28.40 16.35 7.29
N GLY A 161 27.17 15.82 7.18
CA GLY A 161 26.42 15.20 8.28
C GLY A 161 26.77 13.73 8.55
N LEU A 162 27.49 13.07 7.63
CA LEU A 162 28.09 11.75 7.81
C LEU A 162 29.56 11.92 8.21
N GLY A 163 29.79 12.61 9.33
CA GLY A 163 31.07 12.57 10.01
C GLY A 163 31.38 11.12 10.41
N LEU A 164 32.58 10.65 10.05
CA LEU A 164 33.27 9.55 10.74
C LEU A 164 33.20 9.73 12.26
#